data_AF-A0A1S1EHM3-F1
#
_entry.id   AF-A0A1S1EHM3-F1
#
_cell.length_a   1.000
_cell.length_b   1.000
_cell.length_c   1.000
_cell.angle_alpha   90.00
_cell.angle_beta   90.00
_cell.angle_gamma   90.00
#
_symmetry.space_group_name_H-M   'P 1'
#
loop_
_entity.id
_entity.type
_entity.pdbx_description
1 polymer ?
#
loop_
_entity_poly.entity_id
_entity_poly.type
_entity_poly.pdbx_seq_one_letter_code
_entity_poly.pdbx_strand_id
1 'polypeptide(L)' 'MPQTAQGAKPRMITIPQAAELYQVGERTLRRYIAEGNLVAYRLGRSIRLRPEDVDNLFTRTDAWAGGER' A
#
# COMPACT_ATOMS: atom_id res chain seq x y z
N MET A 1 21.23 -21.39 -5.05
CA MET A 1 21.09 -19.95 -5.30
C MET A 1 20.22 -19.34 -4.22
N PRO A 2 20.75 -18.48 -3.33
CA PRO A 2 19.91 -17.44 -2.75
C PRO A 2 20.60 -16.08 -2.93
N GLN A 3 19.97 -15.19 -3.68
CA GLN A 3 20.44 -13.81 -3.74
C GLN A 3 20.04 -13.14 -2.42
N THR A 4 21.04 -12.94 -1.55
CA THR A 4 20.99 -12.00 -0.44
C THR A 4 20.54 -10.64 -0.99
N ALA A 5 19.28 -10.28 -0.77
CA ALA A 5 18.80 -8.93 -1.04
C ALA A 5 19.47 -7.98 -0.05
N GLN A 6 20.54 -7.34 -0.53
CA GLN A 6 21.37 -6.41 0.21
C GLN A 6 20.56 -5.18 0.61
N GLY A 7 20.43 -4.95 1.92
CA GLY A 7 20.64 -3.65 2.58
C GLY A 7 19.92 -2.38 2.10
N ALA A 8 18.94 -2.44 1.21
CA ALA A 8 18.13 -1.27 0.86
C ALA A 8 17.19 -0.98 2.04
N LYS A 9 17.41 0.14 2.73
CA LYS A 9 16.48 0.61 3.77
C LYS A 9 15.06 0.62 3.18
N PRO A 10 14.05 0.02 3.84
CA PRO A 10 12.70 0.02 3.32
C PRO A 10 12.25 1.47 3.14
N ARG A 11 11.87 1.83 1.90
CA ARG A 11 11.50 3.19 1.53
C ARG A 11 10.14 3.51 2.14
N MET A 12 10.14 4.06 3.36
CA MET A 12 8.91 4.44 4.05
C MET A 12 8.31 5.72 3.46
N ILE A 13 7.08 5.64 2.97
CA ILE A 13 6.32 6.78 2.43
C ILE A 13 5.20 7.19 3.37
N THR A 14 4.75 8.43 3.29
CA THR A 14 3.58 8.91 4.06
C THR A 14 2.27 8.54 3.36
N ILE A 15 1.14 8.66 4.06
CA ILE A 15 -0.20 8.48 3.48
C ILE A 15 -0.43 9.36 2.23
N PRO A 16 -0.15 10.69 2.24
CA PRO A 16 -0.35 11.52 1.04
C PRO A 16 0.58 11.09 -0.11
N GLN A 17 1.84 10.73 0.17
CA GLN A 17 2.75 10.23 -0.86
C GLN A 17 2.27 8.91 -1.48
N ALA A 18 1.71 7.99 -0.67
CA ALA A 18 1.12 6.75 -1.16
C ALA A 18 -0.13 7.03 -2.00
N ALA A 19 -0.97 7.98 -1.58
CA ALA A 19 -2.15 8.40 -2.33
C ALA A 19 -1.78 8.91 -3.72
N GLU A 20 -0.75 9.76 -3.82
CA GLU A 20 -0.23 10.26 -5.10
C GLU A 20 0.41 9.15 -5.94
N LEU A 21 1.25 8.29 -5.34
CA LEU A 21 1.98 7.26 -6.07
C LEU A 21 1.07 6.20 -6.66
N TYR A 22 0.05 5.77 -5.92
CA TYR A 22 -0.86 4.69 -6.29
C TYR A 22 -2.20 5.19 -6.85
N GLN A 23 -2.38 6.52 -6.97
CA GLN A 23 -3.61 7.15 -7.45
C GLN A 23 -4.86 6.67 -6.69
N VAL A 24 -4.76 6.58 -5.36
CA VAL A 24 -5.85 6.20 -4.46
C VAL A 24 -6.14 7.32 -3.46
N GLY A 25 -7.38 7.44 -3.00
CA GLY A 25 -7.72 8.45 -1.99
C GLY A 25 -7.08 8.17 -0.64
N GLU A 26 -6.59 9.22 0.05
CA GLU A 26 -6.06 9.09 1.42
C GLU A 26 -7.06 8.43 2.39
N ARG A 27 -8.36 8.73 2.24
CA ARG A 27 -9.43 8.13 3.03
C ARG A 27 -9.50 6.61 2.83
N THR A 28 -9.27 6.13 1.61
CA THR A 28 -9.25 4.70 1.28
C THR A 28 -8.08 4.02 1.99
N LEU A 29 -6.87 4.60 1.92
CA LEU A 29 -5.72 4.08 2.65
C LEU A 29 -5.97 4.05 4.16
N ARG A 30 -6.48 5.14 4.75
CA ARG A 30 -6.81 5.20 6.19
C ARG A 30 -7.85 4.15 6.59
N ARG A 31 -8.85 3.91 5.74
CA ARG A 31 -9.86 2.86 5.96
C ARG A 31 -9.21 1.48 5.99
N TYR A 32 -8.37 1.14 5.00
CA TYR A 32 -7.68 -0.15 4.99
C TYR A 32 -6.74 -0.34 6.19
N ILE A 33 -6.11 0.74 6.68
CA ILE A 33 -5.31 0.70 7.91
C ILE A 33 -6.19 0.41 9.13
N ALA A 34 -7.34 1.07 9.23
CA ALA A 34 -8.27 0.88 10.34
C ALA A 34 -8.90 -0.52 10.34
N GLU A 35 -9.15 -1.09 9.16
CA GLU A 35 -9.67 -2.46 8.97
C GLU A 35 -8.59 -3.54 9.22
N GLY A 36 -7.31 -3.15 9.33
CA GLY A 36 -6.20 -4.10 9.48
C GLY A 36 -5.72 -4.73 8.16
N ASN A 37 -6.29 -4.30 7.03
CA ASN A 37 -5.94 -4.75 5.68
C ASN A 37 -4.65 -4.12 5.13
N LEU A 38 -4.21 -2.99 5.70
CA LEU A 38 -2.97 -2.31 5.33
C LEU A 38 -2.08 -2.09 6.56
N VAL A 39 -0.86 -2.59 6.51
CA VAL A 39 0.12 -2.42 7.59
C VAL A 39 0.65 -0.99 7.60
N ALA A 40 0.56 -0.34 8.76
CA ALA A 40 1.04 1.02 8.96
C ALA A 40 2.01 1.11 10.15
N TYR A 41 3.08 1.86 9.95
CA TYR A 41 4.13 2.07 10.94
C TYR A 41 4.00 3.46 11.53
N ARG A 42 3.83 3.54 12.85
CA ARG A 42 3.74 4.83 13.54
C ARG A 42 5.13 5.34 13.89
N LEU A 43 5.42 6.58 13.49
CA LEU A 43 6.61 7.33 13.88
C LEU A 43 6.15 8.62 14.56
N GLY A 44 5.95 8.55 15.89
CA GLY A 44 5.39 9.65 16.67
C GLY A 44 3.95 9.98 16.24
N ARG A 45 3.75 11.20 15.72
CA ARG A 45 2.46 11.68 15.19
C ARG A 45 2.23 11.32 13.72
N SER A 46 3.25 10.83 13.03
CA SER A 46 3.19 10.53 11.60
C SER A 46 3.01 9.04 11.36
N ILE A 47 2.30 8.71 10.29
CA ILE A 47 2.14 7.33 9.81
C ILE A 47 3.01 7.13 8.57
N ARG A 48 3.70 5.99 8.53
CA ARG A 48 4.53 5.53 7.43
C ARG A 48 3.98 4.22 6.89
N LEU A 49 4.05 4.07 5.58
CA LEU A 49 3.64 2.88 4.84
C LEU A 49 4.86 2.38 4.07
N ARG A 50 4.93 1.07 3.89
CA ARG A 50 5.85 0.50 2.91
C ARG A 50 5.12 0.43 1.55
N PRO A 51 5.73 0.86 0.44
CA PRO A 51 5.13 0.78 -0.89
C PRO A 51 4.64 -0.64 -1.22
N GLU A 52 5.42 -1.67 -0.85
CA GLU A 52 5.06 -3.06 -1.07
C GLU A 52 3.76 -3.49 -0.38
N ASP A 53 3.43 -2.94 0.80
CA ASP A 53 2.18 -3.24 1.50
C ASP A 53 0.97 -2.64 0.77
N VAL A 54 1.17 -1.48 0.12
CA VAL A 54 0.12 -0.83 -0.68
C VAL A 54 -0.06 -1.56 -2.01
N ASP A 55 1.02 -2.01 -2.63
CA ASP A 55 0.99 -2.83 -3.86
C ASP A 55 0.20 -4.14 -3.64
N ASN A 56 0.38 -4.78 -2.49
CA ASN A 56 -0.35 -5.98 -2.12
C ASN A 56 -1.88 -5.79 -1.98
N LEU A 57 -2.39 -4.54 -1.92
CA LEU A 57 -3.83 -4.28 -1.96
C LEU A 57 -4.42 -4.50 -3.36
N PHE A 58 -3.60 -4.39 -4.41
CA PHE A 58 -4.05 -4.56 -5.78
C PHE A 58 -4.22 -6.05 -6.06
N THR A 59 -5.47 -6.44 -6.28
CA THR A 59 -5.77 -7.77 -6.80
C THR A 59 -5.73 -7.70 -8.32
N ARG A 60 -4.87 -8.49 -8.95
CA ARG A 60 -4.87 -8.65 -10.40
C ARG A 60 -6.25 -9.14 -10.83
N THR A 61 -6.93 -8.35 -11.66
CA THR A 61 -8.20 -8.74 -12.27
C THR A 61 -8.01 -8.80 -13.79
N ASP A 62 -8.11 -9.99 -14.35
CA ASP A 62 -8.19 -10.24 -15.80
C ASP A 62 -9.64 -10.37 -16.29
N ALA A 63 -10.56 -10.64 -15.36
CA ALA A 63 -11.98 -10.65 -15.60
C ALA A 63 -12.55 -9.25 -15.40
N TRP A 64 -12.77 -8.52 -16.49
CA TRP A 64 -13.76 -7.45 -16.50
C TRP A 64 -15.16 -8.09 -16.39
N ALA A 65 -15.58 -8.47 -15.18
CA ALA A 65 -16.91 -9.02 -14.89
C ALA A 65 -17.97 -7.91 -14.76
N GLY A 66 -17.90 -6.89 -15.61
CA GLY A 66 -18.68 -5.66 -15.52
C GLY A 66 -19.39 -5.32 -16.83
N GLY A 67 -20.27 -6.20 -17.30
CA GLY A 67 -21.10 -5.93 -18.47
C GLY A 67 -22.38 -6.76 -18.57
N GLU A 68 -22.83 -7.41 -17.50
CA GLU A 68 -24.09 -8.17 -17.50
C GLU A 68 -25.00 -7.65 -16.38
N ARG A 69 -25.73 -6.57 -16.67
CA ARG A 69 -27.14 -6.35 -16.31
C ARG A 69 -27.78 -5.38 -17.30
#